data_AF-A0AAU8DV49-F1
#
_entry.id   AF-A0AAU8DV49-F1
#
_cell.length_a   1.000
_cell.length_b   1.000
_cell.length_c   1.000
_cell.angle_alpha   90.00
_cell.angle_beta   90.00
_cell.angle_gamma   90.00
#
_symmetry.space_group_name_H-M   'P 1'
#
loop_
_entity.id
_entity.type
_entity.pdbx_description
1 polymer ?
#
loop_
_entity_poly.entity_id
_entity_poly.type
_entity_poly.pdbx_seq_one_letter_code
_entity_poly.pdbx_strand_id
1 'polypeptide(L)'
;MTVPTEEITGCRIAHDRLHVTVGTLDPDRLQAPSLLPDWTIGHLLAHLVGNGESVIRRLNGAIDGEQVEMYVGGREGRNAFIAEFSGAPLEELTDRLRHVDETIDTLLDGLDPDIWDVAVLSRDDVPVLAGDLPFQRWREVEIHLVDLGLGHTPADWSPELVERMLPGLIGDLRSRAEPAALAGWLVGRAPAPELGAWL
;
A
#
# COMPACT_ATOMS: atom_id res chain seq x y z
N MET A 1 21.42 -4.16 -7.13
CA MET A 1 21.36 -2.83 -6.48
C MET A 1 21.80 -2.97 -5.03
N THR A 2 21.98 -1.86 -4.31
CA THR A 2 22.07 -1.88 -2.85
C THR A 2 20.74 -2.35 -2.26
N VAL A 3 20.79 -3.15 -1.20
CA VAL A 3 19.62 -3.55 -0.41
C VAL A 3 18.81 -2.30 -0.03
N PRO A 4 17.47 -2.28 -0.20
CA PRO A 4 16.62 -1.11 0.08
C PRO A 4 16.37 -0.95 1.59
N THR A 5 17.43 -0.70 2.36
CA THR A 5 17.42 -0.74 3.83
C THR A 5 16.48 0.31 4.45
N GLU A 6 16.39 1.50 3.85
CA GLU A 6 15.50 2.56 4.33
C GLU A 6 14.04 2.16 4.13
N GLU A 7 13.69 1.64 2.95
CA GLU A 7 12.35 1.18 2.64
C GLU A 7 11.92 -0.01 3.50
N ILE A 8 12.83 -0.97 3.76
CA ILE A 8 12.56 -2.10 4.68
C ILE A 8 12.28 -1.58 6.09
N THR A 9 13.07 -0.61 6.55
CA THR A 9 12.90 -0.02 7.90
C THR A 9 11.58 0.74 8.00
N GLY A 10 11.26 1.56 7.00
CA GLY A 10 9.99 2.30 6.94
C GLY A 10 8.77 1.37 6.89
N CYS A 11 8.84 0.30 6.09
CA CYS A 11 7.81 -0.72 6.01
C CYS A 11 7.50 -1.36 7.37
N ARG A 12 8.53 -1.74 8.14
CA ARG A 12 8.38 -2.32 9.48
C ARG A 12 7.74 -1.36 10.48
N ILE A 13 8.20 -0.11 10.49
CA ILE A 13 7.63 0.92 11.37
C ILE A 13 6.15 1.14 11.04
N ALA A 14 5.78 1.09 9.76
CA ALA A 14 4.39 1.20 9.33
C ALA A 14 3.56 -0.03 9.73
N HIS A 15 4.09 -1.27 9.62
CA HIS A 15 3.44 -2.48 10.14
C HIS A 15 3.17 -2.38 11.64
N ASP A 16 4.17 -1.99 12.45
CA ASP A 16 4.02 -1.80 13.90
C ASP A 16 2.93 -0.77 14.23
N ARG A 17 2.95 0.36 13.53
CA ARG A 17 1.92 1.41 13.70
C ARG A 17 0.53 0.90 13.34
N LEU A 18 0.42 0.13 12.26
CA LEU A 18 -0.82 -0.49 11.84
C LEU A 18 -1.34 -1.44 12.91
N HIS A 19 -0.51 -2.35 13.40
CA HIS A 19 -0.86 -3.30 14.46
C HIS A 19 -1.33 -2.61 15.75
N VAL A 20 -0.63 -1.55 16.18
CA VAL A 20 -1.05 -0.75 17.34
C VAL A 20 -2.40 -0.08 17.10
N THR A 21 -2.60 0.51 15.91
CA THR A 21 -3.84 1.21 15.56
C THR A 21 -5.03 0.25 15.56
N VAL A 22 -4.93 -0.88 14.86
CA VAL A 22 -6.03 -1.84 14.72
C VAL A 22 -6.24 -2.69 15.97
N GLY A 23 -5.19 -2.93 16.76
CA GLY A 23 -5.26 -3.70 18.01
C GLY A 23 -6.07 -3.01 19.12
N THR A 24 -6.39 -1.72 18.95
CA THR A 24 -7.25 -0.96 19.87
C THR A 24 -8.67 -0.76 19.34
N LEU A 25 -8.97 -1.29 18.15
CA LEU A 25 -10.25 -1.10 17.47
C LEU A 25 -11.35 -1.92 18.16
N ASP A 26 -12.49 -1.28 18.42
CA ASP A 26 -13.71 -1.95 18.85
C ASP A 26 -14.29 -2.76 17.67
N PRO A 27 -14.57 -4.08 17.83
CA PRO A 27 -15.17 -4.90 16.78
C PRO A 27 -16.43 -4.30 16.15
N ASP A 28 -17.25 -3.55 16.90
CA ASP A 28 -18.47 -2.93 16.39
C ASP A 28 -18.19 -1.82 15.36
N ARG A 29 -16.96 -1.31 15.31
CA ARG A 29 -16.51 -0.29 14.36
C ARG A 29 -16.18 -0.86 12.98
N LEU A 30 -16.10 -2.17 12.81
CA LEU A 30 -15.68 -2.77 11.54
C LEU A 30 -16.59 -2.38 10.37
N GLN A 31 -17.89 -2.21 10.64
CA GLN A 31 -18.90 -1.79 9.65
C GLN A 31 -19.05 -0.26 9.55
N ALA A 32 -18.32 0.52 10.35
CA ALA A 32 -18.34 1.96 10.24
C ALA A 32 -17.66 2.42 8.93
N PRO A 33 -18.12 3.53 8.32
CA PRO A 33 -17.46 4.11 7.16
C PRO A 33 -15.99 4.45 7.45
N SER A 34 -15.12 4.21 6.48
CA SER A 34 -13.79 4.80 6.42
C SER A 34 -13.84 6.17 5.75
N LEU A 35 -12.69 6.79 5.48
CA LEU A 35 -12.62 8.03 4.70
C LEU A 35 -12.72 7.78 3.18
N LEU A 36 -12.61 6.53 2.73
CA LEU A 36 -12.81 6.18 1.33
C LEU A 36 -14.31 6.04 1.01
N PRO A 37 -14.77 6.53 -0.15
CA PRO A 37 -16.15 6.35 -0.59
C PRO A 37 -16.56 4.88 -0.58
N ASP A 38 -17.73 4.59 0.00
CA ASP A 38 -18.38 3.28 0.03
C ASP A 38 -17.59 2.15 0.74
N TRP A 39 -16.46 2.47 1.38
CA TRP A 39 -15.65 1.48 2.10
C TRP A 39 -15.88 1.60 3.60
N THR A 40 -16.02 0.44 4.26
CA THR A 40 -15.96 0.37 5.72
C THR A 40 -14.52 0.18 6.19
N ILE A 41 -14.29 0.29 7.50
CA ILE A 41 -13.01 -0.10 8.11
C ILE A 41 -12.66 -1.55 7.75
N GLY A 42 -13.64 -2.46 7.79
CA GLY A 42 -13.43 -3.86 7.39
C GLY A 42 -12.97 -4.03 5.93
N HIS A 43 -13.48 -3.22 5.00
CA HIS A 43 -12.99 -3.23 3.61
C HIS A 43 -11.51 -2.83 3.52
N LEU A 44 -11.09 -1.79 4.26
CA LEU A 44 -9.69 -1.37 4.30
C LEU A 44 -8.78 -2.44 4.92
N LEU A 45 -9.19 -3.09 6.02
CA LEU A 45 -8.40 -4.15 6.64
C LEU A 45 -8.26 -5.36 5.70
N ALA A 46 -9.36 -5.80 5.08
CA ALA A 46 -9.33 -6.86 4.08
C ALA A 46 -8.43 -6.48 2.89
N HIS A 47 -8.48 -5.23 2.44
CA HIS A 47 -7.59 -4.74 1.39
C HIS A 47 -6.11 -4.79 1.81
N LEU A 48 -5.76 -4.35 3.01
CA LEU A 48 -4.39 -4.36 3.51
C LEU A 48 -3.84 -5.78 3.65
N VAL A 49 -4.68 -6.74 4.07
CA VAL A 49 -4.33 -8.18 4.04
C VAL A 49 -4.03 -8.61 2.60
N GLY A 50 -4.95 -8.42 1.67
CA GLY A 50 -4.77 -8.83 0.27
C GLY A 50 -3.59 -8.15 -0.42
N ASN A 51 -3.33 -6.87 -0.10
CA ASN A 51 -2.14 -6.14 -0.58
C ASN A 51 -0.85 -6.81 -0.07
N GLY A 52 -0.79 -7.17 1.21
CA GLY A 52 0.40 -7.83 1.75
C GLY A 52 0.58 -9.25 1.21
N GLU A 53 -0.50 -10.02 1.03
CA GLU A 53 -0.44 -11.32 0.34
C GLU A 53 0.11 -11.19 -1.08
N SER A 54 -0.22 -10.09 -1.79
CA SER A 54 0.36 -9.80 -3.12
C SER A 54 1.86 -9.53 -3.07
N VAL A 55 2.37 -8.92 -1.99
CA VAL A 55 3.80 -8.65 -1.80
C VAL A 55 4.53 -9.96 -1.56
N ILE A 56 4.04 -10.80 -0.65
CA ILE A 56 4.59 -12.14 -0.37
C ILE A 56 4.65 -12.97 -1.66
N ARG A 57 3.54 -13.01 -2.40
CA ARG A 57 3.44 -13.75 -3.67
C ARG A 57 4.52 -13.30 -4.66
N ARG A 58 4.67 -12.00 -4.86
CA ARG A 58 5.63 -11.44 -5.83
C ARG A 58 7.09 -11.61 -5.40
N LEU A 59 7.37 -11.53 -4.10
CA LEU A 59 8.70 -11.83 -3.56
C LEU A 59 9.07 -13.31 -3.76
N ASN A 60 8.14 -14.24 -3.48
CA ASN A 60 8.38 -15.66 -3.73
C ASN A 60 8.53 -15.95 -5.23
N GLY A 61 7.72 -15.34 -6.10
CA GLY A 61 7.90 -15.44 -7.55
C GLY A 61 9.29 -14.98 -7.99
N ALA A 62 9.79 -13.87 -7.44
CA ALA A 62 11.14 -13.39 -7.72
C ALA A 62 12.23 -14.40 -7.27
N ILE A 63 12.07 -15.00 -6.08
CA ILE A 63 12.96 -16.06 -5.57
C ILE A 63 12.97 -17.29 -6.49
N ASP A 64 11.79 -17.71 -6.95
CA ASP A 64 11.62 -18.91 -7.77
C ASP A 64 11.92 -18.67 -9.26
N GLY A 65 12.15 -17.42 -9.67
CA GLY A 65 12.35 -17.03 -11.06
C GLY A 65 11.06 -17.04 -11.89
N GLU A 66 9.91 -16.91 -11.25
CA GLU A 66 8.58 -16.93 -11.86
C GLU A 66 7.93 -15.53 -11.87
N GLN A 67 7.35 -15.15 -13.01
CA GLN A 67 6.49 -13.96 -13.08
C GLN A 67 5.09 -14.34 -12.62
N VAL A 68 4.63 -13.71 -11.54
CA VAL A 68 3.33 -13.97 -10.92
C VAL A 68 2.46 -12.73 -10.95
N GLU A 69 1.15 -12.92 -11.18
CA GLU A 69 0.16 -11.85 -11.09
C GLU A 69 0.16 -11.26 -9.67
N MET A 70 0.06 -9.93 -9.55
CA MET A 70 -0.07 -9.27 -8.24
C MET A 70 -1.32 -9.76 -7.50
N TYR A 71 -2.45 -9.81 -8.22
CA TYR A 71 -3.70 -10.40 -7.75
C TYR A 71 -4.14 -11.45 -8.75
N VAL A 72 -4.45 -12.66 -8.27
CA VAL A 72 -4.96 -13.74 -9.14
C VAL A 72 -6.27 -13.28 -9.78
N GLY A 73 -6.35 -13.25 -11.10
CA GLY A 73 -7.53 -12.70 -11.80
C GLY A 73 -7.62 -11.17 -11.75
N GLY A 74 -6.49 -10.49 -11.49
CA GLY A 74 -6.36 -9.05 -11.55
C GLY A 74 -7.29 -8.29 -10.60
N ARG A 75 -7.85 -7.18 -11.09
CA ARG A 75 -8.73 -6.30 -10.30
C ARG A 75 -9.99 -7.00 -9.79
N GLU A 76 -10.53 -7.93 -10.56
CA GLU A 76 -11.72 -8.70 -10.15
C GLU A 76 -11.40 -9.63 -8.98
N GLY A 77 -10.25 -10.31 -9.02
CA GLY A 77 -9.76 -11.12 -7.90
C GLY A 77 -9.52 -10.32 -6.63
N ARG A 78 -8.87 -9.14 -6.75
CA ARG A 78 -8.74 -8.21 -5.63
C ARG A 78 -10.09 -7.85 -5.02
N ASN A 79 -11.05 -7.44 -5.86
CA ASN A 79 -12.36 -7.02 -5.39
C ASN A 79 -13.16 -8.17 -4.76
N ALA A 80 -13.05 -9.39 -5.32
CA ALA A 80 -13.68 -10.58 -4.76
C ALA A 80 -13.11 -10.92 -3.36
N PHE A 81 -11.79 -10.87 -3.20
CA PHE A 81 -11.14 -11.07 -1.90
C PHE A 81 -11.62 -10.05 -0.87
N ILE A 82 -11.65 -8.76 -1.23
CA ILE A 82 -12.13 -7.71 -0.31
C ILE A 82 -13.61 -7.94 0.05
N ALA A 83 -14.46 -8.26 -0.91
CA ALA A 83 -15.88 -8.53 -0.66
C ALA A 83 -16.09 -9.72 0.27
N GLU A 84 -15.29 -10.78 0.11
CA GLU A 84 -15.34 -11.97 0.96
C GLU A 84 -14.92 -11.67 2.41
N PHE A 85 -13.82 -10.93 2.60
CA PHE A 85 -13.21 -10.75 3.93
C PHE A 85 -13.62 -9.46 4.66
N SER A 86 -14.22 -8.48 3.99
CA SER A 86 -14.60 -7.18 4.61
C SER A 86 -15.56 -7.31 5.80
N GLY A 87 -16.31 -8.41 5.89
CA GLY A 87 -17.21 -8.74 7.00
C GLY A 87 -16.70 -9.79 7.97
N ALA A 88 -15.45 -10.27 7.81
CA ALA A 88 -14.86 -11.24 8.72
C ALA A 88 -14.67 -10.65 10.13
N PRO A 89 -14.65 -11.47 11.21
CA PRO A 89 -14.42 -10.97 12.56
C PRO A 89 -13.13 -10.15 12.65
N LEU A 90 -13.15 -9.08 13.47
CA LEU A 90 -11.98 -8.20 13.63
C LEU A 90 -10.72 -9.00 14.02
N GLU A 91 -10.84 -9.93 14.96
CA GLU A 91 -9.74 -10.79 15.40
C GLU A 91 -9.12 -11.56 14.22
N GLU A 92 -9.95 -12.16 13.36
CA GLU A 92 -9.48 -12.87 12.15
C GLU A 92 -8.72 -11.93 11.21
N LEU A 93 -9.26 -10.74 10.93
CA LEU A 93 -8.60 -9.77 10.05
C LEU A 93 -7.27 -9.29 10.64
N THR A 94 -7.23 -9.01 11.95
CA THR A 94 -6.00 -8.55 12.61
C THR A 94 -4.94 -9.64 12.70
N ASP A 95 -5.33 -10.91 12.89
CA ASP A 95 -4.39 -12.03 12.91
C ASP A 95 -3.84 -12.34 11.52
N ARG A 96 -4.68 -12.30 10.48
CA ARG A 96 -4.23 -12.40 9.09
C ARG A 96 -3.28 -11.28 8.71
N LEU A 97 -3.61 -10.05 9.09
CA LEU A 97 -2.79 -8.87 8.81
C LEU A 97 -1.41 -9.02 9.48
N ARG A 98 -1.39 -9.38 10.76
CA ARG A 98 -0.14 -9.65 11.49
C ARG A 98 0.69 -10.74 10.83
N HIS A 99 0.06 -11.86 10.47
CA HIS A 99 0.75 -12.97 9.82
C HIS A 99 1.39 -12.54 8.49
N VAL A 100 0.66 -11.77 7.67
CA VAL A 100 1.16 -11.27 6.39
C VAL A 100 2.32 -10.30 6.60
N ASP A 101 2.21 -9.36 7.53
CA ASP A 101 3.25 -8.37 7.80
C ASP A 101 4.53 -9.01 8.37
N GLU A 102 4.40 -9.95 9.32
CA GLU A 102 5.53 -10.74 9.85
C GLU A 102 6.20 -11.59 8.76
N THR A 103 5.42 -12.15 7.83
CA THR A 103 5.95 -12.92 6.70
C THR A 103 6.73 -12.04 5.74
N ILE A 104 6.21 -10.85 5.41
CA ILE A 104 6.92 -9.85 4.60
C ILE A 104 8.24 -9.49 5.30
N ASP A 105 8.20 -9.13 6.58
CA ASP A 105 9.39 -8.70 7.31
C ASP A 105 10.47 -9.78 7.35
N THR A 106 10.06 -11.04 7.51
CA THR A 106 10.96 -12.21 7.45
C THR A 106 11.56 -12.42 6.07
N LEU A 107 10.77 -12.31 5.00
CA LEU A 107 11.26 -12.42 3.62
C LEU A 107 12.31 -11.34 3.35
N LEU A 108 12.01 -10.09 3.71
CA LEU A 108 12.90 -8.95 3.45
C LEU A 108 14.26 -9.06 4.16
N ASP A 109 14.35 -9.71 5.32
CA ASP A 109 15.63 -9.99 5.99
C ASP A 109 16.45 -11.09 5.31
N GLY A 110 15.78 -12.01 4.60
CA GLY A 110 16.37 -13.24 4.08
C GLY A 110 16.67 -13.24 2.58
N LEU A 111 16.29 -12.20 1.82
CA LEU A 111 16.50 -12.17 0.37
C LEU A 111 17.99 -12.13 0.00
N ASP A 112 18.36 -12.96 -0.96
CA ASP A 112 19.66 -12.85 -1.63
C ASP A 112 19.76 -11.46 -2.32
N PRO A 113 20.90 -10.75 -2.20
CA PRO A 113 21.12 -9.47 -2.86
C PRO A 113 20.75 -9.41 -4.35
N ASP A 114 20.89 -10.51 -5.08
CA ASP A 114 20.56 -10.57 -6.52
C ASP A 114 19.04 -10.47 -6.78
N ILE A 115 18.21 -10.83 -5.81
CA ILE A 115 16.74 -10.79 -5.94
C ILE A 115 16.23 -9.35 -6.07
N TRP A 116 16.90 -8.37 -5.46
CA TRP A 116 16.44 -6.98 -5.48
C TRP A 116 16.35 -6.37 -6.88
N ASP A 117 17.12 -6.90 -7.84
CA ASP A 117 17.12 -6.47 -9.25
C ASP A 117 16.20 -7.32 -10.15
N VAL A 118 15.51 -8.33 -9.60
CA VAL A 118 14.58 -9.17 -10.36
C VAL A 118 13.31 -8.37 -10.66
N ALA A 119 12.90 -8.38 -11.94
CA ALA A 119 11.65 -7.78 -12.37
C ALA A 119 10.45 -8.62 -11.92
N VAL A 120 9.45 -7.97 -11.33
CA VAL A 120 8.17 -8.55 -10.92
C VAL A 120 7.02 -7.74 -11.52
N LEU A 121 5.84 -8.35 -11.67
CA LEU A 121 4.66 -7.66 -12.16
C LEU A 121 4.00 -6.82 -11.06
N SER A 122 3.64 -5.58 -11.39
CA SER A 122 2.80 -4.70 -10.57
C SER A 122 1.36 -4.65 -11.12
N ARG A 123 0.59 -3.66 -10.71
CA ARG A 123 -0.75 -3.39 -11.26
C ARG A 123 -0.69 -3.23 -12.78
N ASP A 124 -1.70 -3.76 -13.47
CA ASP A 124 -1.85 -3.71 -14.93
C ASP A 124 -0.63 -4.29 -15.69
N ASP A 125 0.00 -5.31 -15.10
CA ASP A 125 1.18 -6.02 -15.61
C ASP A 125 2.40 -5.13 -15.86
N VAL A 126 2.47 -3.97 -15.20
CA VAL A 126 3.61 -3.06 -15.30
C VAL A 126 4.81 -3.66 -14.55
N PRO A 127 5.95 -3.89 -15.21
CA PRO A 127 7.14 -4.41 -14.54
C PRO A 127 7.72 -3.39 -13.56
N VAL A 128 8.04 -3.85 -12.35
CA VAL A 128 8.80 -3.13 -11.31
C VAL A 128 9.90 -4.04 -10.77
N LEU A 129 10.81 -3.52 -9.95
CA LEU A 129 11.84 -4.37 -9.36
C LEU A 129 11.37 -4.91 -8.01
N ALA A 130 11.84 -6.10 -7.61
CA ALA A 130 11.53 -6.64 -6.29
C ALA A 130 11.98 -5.68 -5.17
N GLY A 131 13.06 -4.93 -5.39
CA GLY A 131 13.50 -3.85 -4.51
C GLY A 131 12.52 -2.70 -4.31
N ASP A 132 11.52 -2.54 -5.18
CA ASP A 132 10.46 -1.53 -5.01
C ASP A 132 9.33 -2.02 -4.08
N LEU A 133 9.23 -3.32 -3.80
CA LEU A 133 8.11 -3.90 -3.04
C LEU A 133 8.04 -3.43 -1.57
N PRO A 134 9.16 -3.27 -0.83
CA PRO A 134 9.12 -2.71 0.53
C PRO A 134 8.55 -1.29 0.54
N PHE A 135 8.96 -0.44 -0.41
CA PHE A 135 8.41 0.91 -0.54
C PHE A 135 6.92 0.89 -0.91
N GLN A 136 6.51 0.02 -1.83
CA GLN A 136 5.10 -0.13 -2.18
C GLN A 136 4.28 -0.51 -0.94
N ARG A 137 4.72 -1.52 -0.16
CA ARG A 137 4.02 -1.92 1.07
C ARG A 137 3.96 -0.78 2.10
N TRP A 138 5.10 -0.14 2.36
CA TRP A 138 5.21 0.98 3.29
C TRP A 138 4.22 2.10 2.94
N ARG A 139 4.22 2.53 1.67
CA ARG A 139 3.32 3.58 1.18
C ARG A 139 1.84 3.20 1.34
N GLU A 140 1.46 1.98 0.99
CA GLU A 140 0.07 1.52 1.07
C GLU A 140 -0.44 1.51 2.51
N VAL A 141 0.39 1.04 3.45
CA VAL A 141 0.04 1.04 4.88
C VAL A 141 -0.14 2.45 5.42
N GLU A 142 0.80 3.36 5.16
CA GLU A 142 0.77 4.74 5.68
C GLU A 142 -0.39 5.57 5.11
N ILE A 143 -0.72 5.35 3.83
CA ILE A 143 -1.89 5.99 3.22
C ILE A 143 -3.18 5.44 3.83
N HIS A 144 -3.31 4.12 3.93
CA HIS A 144 -4.56 3.54 4.44
C HIS A 144 -4.73 3.67 5.95
N LEU A 145 -3.66 3.95 6.70
CA LEU A 145 -3.76 4.42 8.08
C LEU A 145 -4.50 5.77 8.16
N VAL A 146 -4.28 6.67 7.21
CA VAL A 146 -5.08 7.90 7.09
C VAL A 146 -6.52 7.55 6.74
N ASP A 147 -6.71 6.70 5.74
CA ASP A 147 -8.04 6.35 5.25
C ASP A 147 -8.93 5.64 6.28
N LEU A 148 -8.33 4.94 7.25
CA LEU A 148 -9.06 4.35 8.39
C LEU A 148 -9.79 5.42 9.23
N GLY A 149 -9.34 6.68 9.21
CA GLY A 149 -9.97 7.77 9.96
C GLY A 149 -9.81 7.65 11.48
N LEU A 150 -8.77 6.94 11.95
CA LEU A 150 -8.52 6.64 13.36
C LEU A 150 -7.45 7.57 13.99
N GLY A 151 -7.27 8.76 13.43
CA GLY A 151 -6.41 9.81 13.98
C GLY A 151 -5.00 9.91 13.37
N HIS A 152 -4.58 8.96 12.53
CA HIS A 152 -3.38 9.10 11.71
C HIS A 152 -3.65 10.03 10.52
N THR A 153 -2.71 10.92 10.21
CA THR A 153 -2.85 11.96 9.20
C THR A 153 -1.59 12.07 8.34
N PRO A 154 -1.64 12.73 7.17
CA PRO A 154 -0.44 12.97 6.37
C PRO A 154 0.66 13.77 7.09
N ALA A 155 0.33 14.50 8.18
CA ALA A 155 1.32 15.20 8.99
C ALA A 155 2.15 14.25 9.86
N ASP A 156 1.71 13.00 10.02
CA ASP A 156 2.40 11.95 10.78
C ASP A 156 3.33 11.09 9.90
N TRP A 157 3.32 11.30 8.58
CA TRP A 157 4.23 10.60 7.66
C TRP A 157 5.68 11.00 7.92
N SER A 158 6.58 10.02 7.84
CA SER A 158 8.00 10.29 8.04
C SER A 158 8.57 11.14 6.90
N PRO A 159 9.58 11.98 7.15
CA PRO A 159 10.28 12.72 6.10
C PRO A 159 10.80 11.82 4.98
N GLU A 160 11.29 10.63 5.32
CA GLU A 160 11.83 9.64 4.39
C GLU A 160 10.74 9.10 3.45
N LEU A 161 9.54 8.80 3.98
CA LEU A 161 8.41 8.40 3.15
C LEU A 161 8.06 9.49 2.14
N VAL A 162 7.98 10.74 2.63
CA VAL A 162 7.62 11.89 1.80
C VAL A 162 8.68 12.13 0.73
N GLU A 163 9.97 12.08 1.09
CA GLU A 163 11.09 12.25 0.16
C GLU A 163 11.09 11.16 -0.92
N ARG A 164 10.79 9.91 -0.55
CA ARG A 164 10.73 8.79 -1.49
C ARG A 164 9.49 8.82 -2.39
N MET A 165 8.35 9.27 -1.88
CA MET A 165 7.05 9.23 -2.56
C MET A 165 6.77 10.47 -3.44
N LEU A 166 7.08 11.67 -2.93
CA LEU A 166 6.66 12.93 -3.53
C LEU A 166 7.17 13.14 -4.97
N PRO A 167 8.42 12.80 -5.34
CA PRO A 167 8.89 12.96 -6.72
C PRO A 167 8.05 12.19 -7.74
N GLY A 168 7.66 10.96 -7.41
CA GLY A 168 6.79 10.13 -8.25
C GLY A 168 5.40 10.75 -8.40
N LEU A 169 4.80 11.17 -7.27
CA LEU A 169 3.50 11.85 -7.29
C LEU A 169 3.51 13.13 -8.15
N ILE A 170 4.58 13.93 -8.07
CA ILE A 170 4.76 15.12 -8.91
C ILE A 170 4.87 14.75 -10.39
N GLY A 171 5.65 13.70 -10.71
CA GLY A 171 5.77 13.18 -12.08
C GLY A 171 4.42 12.77 -12.68
N ASP A 172 3.55 12.20 -11.86
CA ASP A 172 2.23 11.72 -12.26
C ASP A 172 1.14 12.80 -12.26
N LEU A 173 1.37 13.99 -11.69
CA LEU A 173 0.34 15.04 -11.58
C LEU A 173 -0.37 15.33 -12.90
N ARG A 174 0.38 15.31 -14.02
CA ARG A 174 -0.15 15.59 -15.36
C ARG A 174 -1.27 14.63 -15.78
N SER A 175 -1.25 13.38 -15.32
CA SER A 175 -2.31 12.39 -15.64
C SER A 175 -3.53 12.52 -14.73
N ARG A 176 -3.44 13.32 -13.66
CA ARG A 176 -4.44 13.41 -12.60
C ARG A 176 -5.27 14.68 -12.60
N ALA A 177 -4.95 15.65 -13.45
CA ALA A 177 -5.73 16.88 -13.60
C ALA A 177 -5.54 17.51 -14.99
N GLU A 178 -6.47 18.39 -15.36
CA GLU A 178 -6.42 19.11 -16.63
C GLU A 178 -5.12 19.93 -16.76
N PRO A 179 -4.33 19.77 -17.85
CA PRO A 179 -3.01 20.39 -17.97
C PRO A 179 -3.01 21.92 -17.83
N ALA A 180 -4.04 22.60 -18.36
CA ALA A 180 -4.14 24.06 -18.25
C ALA A 180 -4.41 24.52 -16.81
N ALA A 181 -5.21 23.75 -16.05
CA ALA A 181 -5.50 24.05 -14.65
C ALA A 181 -4.26 23.84 -13.78
N LEU A 182 -3.53 22.73 -14.00
CA LEU A 182 -2.24 22.49 -13.34
C LEU A 182 -1.23 23.60 -13.62
N ALA A 183 -1.08 24.02 -14.88
CA ALA A 183 -0.17 25.10 -15.23
C ALA A 183 -0.56 26.41 -14.53
N GLY A 184 -1.85 26.77 -14.54
CA GLY A 184 -2.38 27.95 -13.87
C GLY A 184 -2.10 27.94 -12.36
N TRP A 185 -2.26 26.79 -11.70
CA TRP A 185 -1.93 26.63 -10.29
C TRP A 185 -0.44 26.81 -10.01
N LEU A 186 0.43 26.12 -10.76
CA LEU A 186 1.88 26.15 -10.55
C LEU A 186 2.49 27.54 -10.77
N VAL A 187 1.89 28.39 -11.62
CA VAL A 187 2.33 29.79 -11.81
C VAL A 187 1.60 30.79 -10.89
N GLY A 188 0.76 30.32 -9.96
CA GLY A 188 0.02 31.15 -9.01
C GLY A 188 -1.07 32.01 -9.65
N ARG A 189 -1.67 31.56 -10.76
CA ARG A 189 -2.72 32.27 -11.52
C ARG A 189 -4.08 31.58 -11.48
N ALA A 190 -4.17 30.40 -10.86
CA ALA A 190 -5.39 29.66 -10.62
C ALA A 190 -5.30 28.91 -9.28
N PRO A 191 -6.42 28.52 -8.65
CA PRO A 191 -6.42 27.59 -7.52
C PRO A 191 -5.90 26.21 -7.94
N ALA A 192 -5.51 25.39 -6.95
CA ALA A 192 -5.16 23.99 -7.20
C ALA A 192 -6.36 23.26 -7.84
N PRO A 193 -6.16 22.49 -8.92
CA PRO A 193 -7.22 21.67 -9.48
C PRO A 193 -7.59 20.54 -8.53
N GLU A 194 -8.82 20.07 -8.61
CA GLU A 194 -9.17 18.77 -8.03
C GLU A 194 -8.35 17.69 -8.75
N LEU A 195 -7.74 16.81 -7.96
CA LEU A 195 -7.03 15.66 -8.50
C LEU A 195 -8.02 14.50 -8.66
N GLY A 196 -7.94 13.80 -9.78
CA GLY A 196 -8.63 12.53 -9.95
C GLY A 196 -8.23 11.53 -8.87
N ALA A 197 -9.09 10.53 -8.63
CA ALA A 197 -8.89 9.49 -7.64
C ALA A 197 -7.48 8.88 -7.73
N TRP A 198 -6.87 8.65 -6.56
CA TRP A 198 -5.60 7.96 -6.48
C TRP A 198 -5.87 6.46 -6.54
N LEU A 199 -5.67 5.88 -7.73
CA LEU A 199 -5.74 4.46 -8.09
C LEU A 199 -7.11 3.77 -8.00
#